data_AF-M8C5D3-F1
#
_entry.id   AF-M8C5D3-F1
#
_cell.length_a   1.000
_cell.length_b   1.000
_cell.length_c   1.000
_cell.angle_alpha   90.00
_cell.angle_beta   90.00
_cell.angle_gamma   90.00
#
_symmetry.space_group_name_H-M   'P 1'
#
loop_
_entity.id
_entity.type
_entity.pdbx_description
1 polymer ?
#
loop_
_entity_poly.entity_id
_entity_poly.type
_entity_poly.pdbx_seq_one_letter_code
_entity_poly.pdbx_strand_id
1 'polypeptide(L)'
;MGYIEQLASEYSLVMFEKVGFAKGDYPGYNQKKGDGRKCNRSFPLRNGCTFKFRMERKESEDESAMYCLVAAMAKMSMARAHDDVTMRYLYYLERRDRREASVPGGRSEKPSVRDKPHDGLGKGRFSPNYKL
;
A
#
# COMPACT_ATOMS: atom_id res chain seq x y z
N MET A 1 31.34 10.12 -8.72
CA MET A 1 30.39 9.14 -8.17
C MET A 1 31.13 8.21 -7.23
N GLY A 2 30.62 8.04 -6.01
CA GLY A 2 31.17 7.11 -5.03
C GLY A 2 30.74 5.66 -5.26
N TYR A 3 31.44 4.70 -4.65
CA TYR A 3 31.16 3.26 -4.81
C TYR A 3 29.69 2.87 -4.55
N ILE A 4 29.11 3.40 -3.47
CA ILE A 4 27.71 3.14 -3.11
C ILE A 4 26.73 3.76 -4.13
N GLU A 5 27.04 4.92 -4.70
CA GLU A 5 26.21 5.56 -5.73
C GLU A 5 26.23 4.75 -7.03
N GLN A 6 27.40 4.20 -7.38
CA GLN A 6 27.53 3.32 -8.53
C GLN A 6 26.72 2.03 -8.35
N LEU A 7 26.86 1.35 -7.21
CA LEU A 7 26.05 0.16 -6.91
C LEU A 7 24.55 0.47 -6.96
N ALA A 8 24.11 1.59 -6.39
CA ALA A 8 22.69 1.96 -6.46
C ALA A 8 22.21 2.12 -7.92
N SER A 9 23.01 2.76 -8.78
CA SER A 9 22.69 2.94 -10.20
C SER A 9 22.52 1.61 -10.94
N GLU A 10 23.30 0.58 -10.63
CA GLU A 10 23.18 -0.75 -11.25
C GLU A 10 21.82 -1.40 -10.97
N TYR A 11 21.14 -0.99 -9.89
CA TYR A 11 19.83 -1.51 -9.48
C TYR A 11 18.68 -0.51 -9.70
N SER A 12 18.86 0.50 -10.55
CA SER A 12 17.85 1.56 -10.80
C SER A 12 17.43 2.31 -9.53
N LEU A 13 18.37 2.48 -8.59
CA LEU A 13 18.19 3.25 -7.38
C LEU A 13 18.95 4.57 -7.49
N VAL A 14 18.29 5.66 -7.10
CA VAL A 14 18.89 6.99 -7.02
C VAL A 14 19.07 7.37 -5.56
N MET A 15 20.30 7.69 -5.18
CA MET A 15 20.59 8.28 -3.87
C MET A 15 20.06 9.71 -3.85
N PHE A 16 19.18 10.03 -2.90
CA PHE A 16 18.63 11.39 -2.76
C PHE A 16 19.09 12.08 -1.48
N GLU A 17 19.63 11.34 -0.52
CA GLU A 17 20.06 11.92 0.75
C GLU A 17 21.20 11.10 1.38
N LYS A 18 22.16 11.80 1.98
CA LYS A 18 23.22 11.25 2.82
C LYS A 18 23.25 12.05 4.12
N VAL A 19 22.92 11.40 5.23
CA VAL A 19 22.80 12.04 6.55
C VAL A 19 23.89 11.50 7.47
N GLY A 20 24.49 12.36 8.29
CA GLY A 20 25.39 11.91 9.36
C GLY A 20 24.64 11.03 10.37
N PHE A 21 25.28 9.96 10.85
CA PHE A 21 24.67 9.13 11.87
C PHE A 21 24.66 9.88 13.21
N ALA A 22 23.48 10.13 13.76
CA ALA A 22 23.31 10.60 15.13
C ALA A 22 22.60 9.54 15.97
N LYS A 23 23.21 9.17 17.10
CA LYS A 23 22.61 8.19 18.02
C LYS A 23 21.25 8.64 18.56
N GLY A 24 21.04 9.95 18.69
CA GLY A 24 19.79 10.55 19.17
C GLY A 24 18.58 10.22 18.28
N ASP A 25 18.80 9.99 16.99
CA ASP A 25 17.74 9.67 16.03
C ASP A 25 17.20 8.24 16.18
N TYR A 26 17.89 7.40 16.95
CA TYR A 26 17.56 5.98 17.16
C TYR A 26 17.44 5.64 18.65
N PRO A 27 16.34 6.04 19.32
CA PRO A 27 16.11 5.71 20.71
C PRO A 27 16.19 4.19 20.96
N GLY A 28 16.92 3.79 22.00
CA GLY A 28 17.13 2.38 22.33
C GLY A 28 18.26 1.68 21.56
N TYR A 29 18.87 2.34 20.57
CA TYR A 29 20.05 1.80 19.89
C TYR A 29 21.24 1.67 20.86
N ASN A 30 21.68 0.43 21.07
CA ASN A 30 22.83 0.10 21.89
C ASN A 30 23.77 -0.79 21.09
N GLN A 31 24.81 -0.18 20.54
CA GLN A 31 25.79 -0.90 19.74
C GLN A 31 26.51 -1.93 20.61
N LYS A 32 26.38 -3.20 20.24
CA LYS A 32 27.05 -4.33 20.88
C LYS A 32 28.13 -4.85 19.95
N LYS A 33 29.18 -5.44 20.51
CA LYS A 33 30.10 -6.24 19.71
C LYS A 33 29.33 -7.47 19.20
N GLY A 34 29.75 -7.99 18.05
CA GLY A 34 29.21 -9.23 17.50
C GLY A 34 29.51 -10.43 18.42
N ASP A 35 29.91 -11.55 17.85
CA ASP A 35 30.10 -12.76 18.65
C ASP A 35 31.33 -12.71 19.60
N GLY A 36 31.32 -13.56 20.63
CA GLY A 36 32.43 -13.80 21.54
C GLY A 36 32.27 -13.25 22.96
N ARG A 37 33.28 -13.46 23.81
CA ARG A 37 33.25 -13.16 25.27
C ARG A 37 32.97 -11.69 25.63
N LYS A 38 33.06 -10.76 24.69
CA LYS A 38 32.83 -9.32 24.87
C LYS A 38 31.62 -8.82 24.08
N CYS A 39 30.75 -9.70 23.57
CA CYS A 39 29.60 -9.38 22.74
C CYS A 39 28.71 -8.27 23.36
N ASN A 40 28.43 -8.36 24.66
CA ASN A 40 27.60 -7.38 25.35
C ASN A 40 28.29 -6.01 25.61
N ARG A 41 29.59 -5.86 25.31
CA ARG A 41 30.28 -4.57 25.48
C ARG A 41 30.02 -3.67 24.29
N SER A 42 29.91 -2.37 24.55
CA SER A 42 29.85 -1.37 23.49
C SER A 42 31.19 -1.15 22.78
N PHE A 43 31.14 -0.51 21.62
CA PHE A 43 32.30 -0.04 20.88
C PHE A 43 32.14 1.44 20.49
N PRO A 44 33.24 2.17 20.21
CA PRO A 44 33.16 3.57 19.80
C PRO A 44 32.41 3.70 18.49
N LEU A 45 31.37 4.53 18.47
CA LEU A 45 30.71 4.90 17.23
C LEU A 45 31.64 5.81 16.45
N ARG A 46 32.00 5.42 15.23
CA ARG A 46 32.72 6.27 14.30
C ARG A 46 31.74 7.19 13.58
N ASN A 47 32.25 8.13 12.79
CA ASN A 47 31.47 9.00 11.93
C ASN A 47 30.82 8.16 10.81
N GLY A 48 29.70 7.54 11.14
CA GLY A 48 28.84 6.83 10.20
C GLY A 48 27.93 7.79 9.45
N CYS A 49 27.34 7.30 8.36
CA CYS A 49 26.30 8.02 7.65
C CYS A 49 25.21 7.03 7.20
N THR A 50 23.99 7.55 7.08
CA THR A 50 22.83 6.85 6.54
C THR A 50 22.63 7.34 5.11
N PHE A 51 22.56 6.41 4.17
CA PHE A 51 22.27 6.69 2.76
C PHE A 51 20.81 6.33 2.47
N LYS A 52 20.07 7.22 1.82
CA LYS A 52 18.68 6.97 1.43
C LYS A 52 18.57 6.93 -0.08
N PHE A 53 17.90 5.88 -0.56
CA PHE A 53 17.68 5.62 -1.97
C PHE A 53 16.19 5.58 -2.28
N ARG A 54 15.85 5.91 -3.51
CA ARG A 54 14.52 5.71 -4.07
C ARG A 54 14.62 4.99 -5.41
N MET A 55 13.59 4.25 -5.76
CA MET A 55 13.45 3.70 -7.10
C MET A 55 13.34 4.86 -8.10
N GLU A 56 14.09 4.75 -9.19
CA GLU A 56 13.84 5.59 -10.36
C GLU A 56 12.55 5.12 -11.01
N ARG A 57 11.44 5.83 -10.76
CA ARG A 57 10.26 5.68 -11.62
C ARG A 57 10.61 6.32 -12.94
N LYS A 58 10.96 5.49 -13.92
CA LYS A 58 10.77 5.86 -15.31
C LYS A 58 9.26 5.92 -15.49
N GLU A 59 8.67 7.10 -15.36
CA GLU A 59 7.41 7.37 -16.04
C GLU A 59 7.74 7.26 -17.52
N SER A 60 7.70 6.04 -18.06
CA SER A 60 7.58 5.89 -19.49
C SER A 60 6.22 6.47 -19.83
N GLU A 61 6.22 7.60 -20.52
CA GLU A 61 5.03 8.20 -21.12
C GLU A 61 4.23 7.15 -21.93
N ASP A 62 4.91 6.08 -22.37
CA ASP A 62 4.37 4.88 -22.99
C ASP A 62 3.42 4.04 -22.11
N GLU A 63 3.59 4.00 -20.78
CA GLU A 63 2.69 3.23 -19.90
C GLU A 63 1.32 3.90 -19.81
N SER A 64 1.28 5.23 -19.81
CA SER A 64 0.02 5.99 -19.88
C SER A 64 -0.67 5.79 -21.22
N ALA A 65 0.09 5.82 -22.32
CA ALA A 65 -0.43 5.55 -23.66
C ALA A 65 -0.95 4.11 -23.79
N MET A 66 -0.22 3.12 -23.28
CA MET A 66 -0.64 1.72 -23.23
C MET A 66 -1.92 1.55 -22.40
N TYR A 67 -1.99 2.15 -21.22
CA TYR A 67 -3.17 2.09 -20.35
C TYR A 67 -4.39 2.75 -21.02
N CYS A 68 -4.19 3.89 -21.69
CA CYS A 68 -5.22 4.56 -22.49
C CYS A 68 -5.69 3.69 -23.66
N LEU A 69 -4.78 3.03 -24.37
CA LEU A 69 -5.09 2.15 -25.49
C LEU A 69 -5.86 0.92 -25.04
N VAL A 70 -5.42 0.26 -23.96
CA VAL A 70 -6.14 -0.87 -23.34
C VAL A 70 -7.55 -0.45 -22.90
N ALA A 71 -7.68 0.72 -22.26
CA ALA A 71 -8.98 1.26 -21.86
C ALA A 71 -9.87 1.61 -23.08
N ALA A 72 -9.30 2.13 -24.17
CA ALA A 72 -10.03 2.41 -25.40
C ALA A 72 -10.51 1.12 -26.08
N MET A 73 -9.66 0.09 -26.15
CA MET A 73 -10.00 -1.22 -26.70
C MET A 73 -11.11 -1.90 -25.88
N ALA A 74 -11.07 -1.80 -24.54
CA ALA A 74 -12.14 -2.28 -23.67
C ALA A 74 -13.48 -1.55 -23.92
N LYS A 75 -13.45 -0.23 -24.15
CA LYS A 75 -14.65 0.56 -24.49
C LYS A 75 -15.23 0.19 -25.86
N MET A 76 -14.38 -0.07 -26.85
CA MET A 76 -14.81 -0.52 -28.18
C MET A 76 -15.36 -1.96 -28.17
N SER A 77 -14.85 -2.82 -27.29
CA SER A 77 -15.37 -4.18 -27.06
C SER A 77 -16.79 -4.15 -26.47
N MET A 78 -17.01 -3.30 -25.46
CA MET A 78 -18.34 -3.09 -24.87
C MET A 78 -19.35 -2.52 -25.88
N ALA A 79 -18.89 -1.68 -26.82
CA ALA A 79 -19.74 -1.14 -27.88
C ALA A 79 -20.15 -2.16 -28.96
N ARG A 80 -19.49 -3.32 -29.04
CA ARG A 80 -19.84 -4.40 -30.00
C ARG A 80 -20.72 -5.49 -29.43
N ALA A 81 -20.92 -5.55 -28.11
CA ALA A 81 -21.75 -6.57 -27.48
C ALA A 81 -23.22 -6.12 -27.35
N HIS A 82 -23.88 -5.87 -28.48
CA HIS A 82 -25.34 -5.84 -28.56
C HIS A 82 -25.85 -7.19 -29.06
N ASP A 83 -25.61 -8.24 -28.28
CA ASP A 83 -26.29 -9.51 -28.47
C ASP A 83 -27.70 -9.44 -27.89
N ASP A 84 -28.67 -10.01 -28.59
CA ASP A 84 -30.12 -10.02 -28.28
C ASP A 84 -30.43 -10.47 -26.83
N VAL A 85 -29.56 -11.33 -26.28
CA VAL A 85 -29.63 -11.80 -24.89
C VAL A 85 -29.39 -10.67 -23.87
N THR A 86 -28.41 -9.78 -24.13
CA THR A 86 -28.08 -8.66 -23.26
C THR A 86 -29.22 -7.64 -23.23
N MET A 87 -29.86 -7.38 -24.38
CA MET A 87 -31.06 -6.54 -24.45
C MET A 87 -32.23 -7.12 -23.67
N ARG A 88 -32.43 -8.45 -23.74
CA ARG A 88 -33.47 -9.12 -22.97
C ARG A 88 -33.22 -9.03 -21.45
N TYR A 89 -31.96 -9.16 -21.02
CA TYR A 89 -31.59 -9.05 -19.60
C TYR A 89 -31.76 -7.61 -19.06
N LEU A 90 -31.30 -6.60 -19.80
CA LEU A 90 -31.50 -5.20 -19.43
C LEU A 90 -32.99 -4.83 -19.37
N TYR A 91 -33.78 -5.31 -20.33
CA TYR A 91 -35.24 -5.17 -20.31
C TYR A 91 -35.89 -5.85 -19.09
N TYR A 92 -35.38 -7.02 -18.68
CA TYR A 92 -35.85 -7.70 -17.46
C TYR A 92 -35.50 -6.90 -16.20
N LEU A 93 -34.31 -6.30 -16.11
CA LEU A 93 -33.89 -5.47 -14.98
C LEU A 93 -34.72 -4.19 -14.87
N GLU A 94 -34.92 -3.48 -15.98
CA GLU A 94 -35.74 -2.26 -16.01
C GLU A 94 -37.21 -2.54 -15.63
N ARG A 95 -37.73 -3.73 -15.96
CA ARG A 95 -39.05 -4.21 -15.50
C ARG A 95 -39.10 -4.69 -14.05
N ARG A 96 -37.97 -5.01 -13.41
CA ARG A 96 -37.92 -5.28 -11.97
C ARG A 96 -37.98 -3.97 -11.20
N ASP A 97 -37.20 -2.97 -11.59
CA ASP A 97 -37.21 -1.64 -10.95
C ASP A 97 -38.61 -1.00 -10.99
N ARG A 98 -39.34 -1.12 -12.10
CA ARG A 98 -40.74 -0.65 -12.19
C ARG A 98 -41.73 -1.39 -11.29
N ARG A 99 -41.47 -2.67 -10.98
CA ARG A 99 -42.32 -3.49 -10.10
C ARG A 99 -41.96 -3.32 -8.62
N GLU A 100 -40.70 -3.04 -8.32
CA GLU A 100 -40.25 -2.70 -6.98
C GLU A 100 -40.65 -1.25 -6.60
N ALA A 101 -40.67 -0.32 -7.57
CA ALA A 101 -41.15 1.04 -7.37
C ALA A 101 -42.67 1.18 -7.16
N SER A 102 -43.46 0.11 -7.41
CA SER A 102 -44.92 0.11 -7.21
C SER A 102 -45.38 -0.57 -5.92
N VAL A 103 -44.46 -0.90 -5.00
CA VAL A 103 -44.83 -1.35 -3.65
C VAL A 103 -45.14 -0.12 -2.78
N PRO A 104 -46.38 0.08 -2.28
CA PRO A 104 -46.67 1.14 -1.34
C PRO A 104 -46.04 0.81 0.02
N GLY A 105 -45.46 1.83 0.65
CA GLY A 105 -44.56 1.69 1.78
C GLY A 105 -45.12 1.02 3.04
N GLY A 106 -44.20 0.51 3.84
CA GLY A 106 -44.45 0.14 5.23
C GLY A 106 -43.30 -0.65 5.84
N ARG A 107 -42.42 0.00 6.60
CA ARG A 107 -42.46 0.09 8.08
C ARG A 107 -41.14 0.70 8.56
N SER A 108 -41.24 1.76 9.36
CA SER A 108 -40.09 2.33 10.06
C SER A 108 -39.55 1.29 11.06
N GLU A 109 -38.34 0.78 10.85
CA GLU A 109 -37.59 0.15 11.94
C GLU A 109 -36.88 1.25 12.72
N LYS A 110 -37.31 1.44 13.96
CA LYS A 110 -36.64 2.32 14.93
C LYS A 110 -35.27 1.71 15.28
N PRO A 111 -34.22 2.51 15.52
CA PRO A 111 -32.94 1.97 15.94
C PRO A 111 -33.09 1.27 17.30
N SER A 112 -32.71 0.00 17.35
CA SER A 112 -32.59 -0.75 18.60
C SER A 112 -31.46 -0.14 19.42
N VAL A 113 -31.81 0.30 20.62
CA VAL A 113 -30.89 0.80 21.65
C VAL A 113 -30.26 -0.40 22.36
N ARG A 114 -28.93 -0.30 22.62
CA ARG A 114 -27.98 -1.24 23.28
C ARG A 114 -27.12 -1.96 22.22
N ASP A 115 -25.82 -1.70 22.12
CA ASP A 115 -24.82 -1.85 23.19
C ASP A 115 -23.74 -0.75 23.24
N LYS A 116 -23.22 -0.52 24.45
CA LYS A 116 -22.24 0.51 24.83
C LYS A 116 -20.80 0.14 24.41
N PRO A 117 -19.87 1.12 24.36
CA PRO A 117 -18.47 0.91 23.99
C PRO A 117 -17.76 0.02 25.03
N HIS A 118 -16.91 -0.89 24.53
CA HIS A 118 -16.04 -1.68 25.39
C HIS A 118 -14.72 -0.92 25.59
N ASP A 119 -14.62 -0.29 26.75
CA ASP A 119 -13.38 0.27 27.28
C ASP A 119 -12.47 -0.92 27.61
N GLY A 120 -11.30 -1.00 26.98
CA GLY A 120 -10.42 -2.16 27.10
C GLY A 120 -8.98 -1.83 26.78
N LEU A 121 -8.30 -1.20 27.73
CA LEU A 121 -6.84 -1.11 27.77
C LEU A 121 -6.24 -2.52 27.74
N GLY A 122 -5.52 -2.85 26.66
CA GLY A 122 -4.76 -4.10 26.55
C GLY A 122 -3.49 -3.88 25.72
N LYS A 123 -2.38 -3.56 26.39
CA LYS A 123 -1.05 -3.51 25.78
C LYS A 123 -0.60 -4.92 25.40
N GLY A 124 -0.74 -5.29 24.13
CA GLY A 124 -0.14 -6.49 23.56
C GLY A 124 1.03 -6.11 22.65
N ARG A 125 2.25 -6.49 23.04
CA ARG A 125 3.47 -6.32 22.24
C ARG A 125 3.38 -7.14 20.96
N PHE A 126 3.25 -6.48 19.82
CA PHE A 126 3.50 -7.10 18.51
C PHE A 126 4.99 -6.94 18.21
N SER A 127 5.74 -8.05 18.22
CA SER A 127 7.10 -8.10 17.67
C SER A 127 7.12 -9.15 16.56
N PRO A 128 7.09 -8.76 15.28
CA PRO A 128 7.33 -9.68 14.19
C PRO A 128 8.83 -9.95 14.12
N ASN A 129 9.22 -11.18 14.48
CA ASN A 129 10.55 -11.73 14.20
C ASN A 129 10.72 -11.83 12.68
N TYR A 130 11.60 -11.04 12.08
CA TYR A 130 12.22 -11.40 10.81
C TYR A 130 13.45 -12.26 11.14
N LYS A 131 13.42 -13.52 10.70
CA LYS A 131 14.60 -14.38 10.65
C LYS A 131 15.43 -13.94 9.43
N LEU A 132 16.70 -13.62 9.65
CA LEU A 132 17.76 -13.63 8.63
C LEU A 132 18.46 -14.98 8.72
#